data_AF-A0A426UES6-F1
#
_entry.id   AF-A0A426UES6-F1
#
_cell.length_a   1.000
_cell.length_b   1.000
_cell.length_c   1.000
_cell.angle_alpha   90.00
_cell.angle_beta   90.00
_cell.angle_gamma   90.00
#
_symmetry.space_group_name_H-M   'P 1'
#
loop_
_entity.id
_entity.type
_entity.pdbx_description
1 polymer ?
#
loop_
_entity_poly.entity_id
_entity_poly.type
_entity_poly.pdbx_seq_one_letter_code
_entity_poly.pdbx_strand_id
1 'polypeptide(L)'
;MEAVIAIVALLFVLFVALGVYATVKAVGAAKRGVDRTLTQARRTVEDHTLRAKSFAQLGPAGELAQLRLKLRTSMRATQDALQAVEAEDASLKESLGLFQRLSAHGHELDGELKRLESEPDRARLAERLPGLRERTERITQSADALRWAARDRARRFADDDLDTLSAQIDVESGALRHWTKTEPAAAPPPWPEASPADTGPAQQTWPETPRSRTDEEST
;
A
#
# COMPACT_ATOMS: atom_id res chain seq x y z
N MET A 1 -14.07 14.01 -35.56
CA MET A 1 -13.88 12.82 -34.70
C MET A 1 -12.67 12.96 -33.78
N GLU A 2 -11.55 13.54 -34.23
CA GLU A 2 -10.33 13.66 -33.42
C GLU A 2 -10.47 14.49 -32.13
N ALA A 3 -11.22 15.60 -32.16
CA ALA A 3 -11.43 16.43 -30.96
C ALA A 3 -12.17 15.70 -29.82
N VAL A 4 -13.11 14.82 -30.16
CA VAL A 4 -13.86 14.03 -29.17
C VAL A 4 -12.94 12.99 -28.52
N ILE A 5 -12.08 12.37 -29.31
CA ILE A 5 -11.10 11.38 -28.83
C ILE A 5 -10.08 12.06 -27.89
N ALA A 6 -9.60 13.26 -28.24
CA ALA A 6 -8.67 14.01 -27.40
C ALA A 6 -9.28 14.39 -26.04
N ILE A 7 -10.55 14.81 -26.00
CA ILE A 7 -11.26 15.16 -24.76
C ILE A 7 -11.45 13.91 -23.88
N VAL A 8 -11.83 12.77 -24.47
CA VAL A 8 -12.01 11.52 -23.72
C VAL A 8 -10.67 11.01 -23.18
N ALA A 9 -9.59 11.10 -23.95
CA ALA A 9 -8.25 10.74 -23.49
C ALA A 9 -7.80 11.62 -22.31
N LEU A 10 -8.07 12.93 -22.36
CA LEU A 10 -7.69 13.87 -21.29
C LEU A 10 -8.47 13.61 -19.99
N LEU A 11 -9.76 13.28 -20.09
CA LEU A 11 -10.58 12.89 -18.94
C LEU A 11 -10.13 11.55 -18.34
N PHE A 12 -9.73 10.59 -19.18
CA PHE A 12 -9.22 9.30 -18.73
C PHE A 12 -7.91 9.46 -17.97
N VAL A 13 -6.96 10.22 -18.51
CA VAL A 13 -5.68 10.52 -17.84
C VAL A 13 -5.91 11.23 -16.50
N LEU A 14 -6.86 12.17 -16.44
CA LEU A 14 -7.23 12.84 -15.19
C LEU A 14 -7.78 11.87 -14.14
N PHE A 15 -8.64 10.93 -14.54
CA PHE A 15 -9.20 9.91 -13.66
C PHE A 15 -8.13 8.93 -13.16
N VAL A 16 -7.22 8.52 -14.03
CA VAL A 16 -6.10 7.64 -13.67
C VAL A 16 -5.17 8.34 -12.69
N ALA A 17 -4.83 9.62 -12.92
CA ALA A 17 -4.01 10.40 -12.01
C ALA A 17 -4.66 10.56 -10.61
N LEU A 18 -5.97 10.80 -10.56
CA LEU A 18 -6.72 10.88 -9.30
C LEU A 18 -6.81 9.52 -8.59
N GLY A 19 -7.00 8.44 -9.34
CA GLY A 19 -7.02 7.07 -8.81
C GLY A 19 -5.69 6.68 -8.17
N VAL A 20 -4.57 6.94 -8.87
CA VAL A 20 -3.21 6.68 -8.37
C VAL A 20 -2.89 7.55 -7.14
N TYR A 21 -3.30 8.82 -7.14
CA TYR A 21 -3.09 9.68 -5.97
C TYR A 21 -3.86 9.19 -4.73
N ALA A 22 -5.09 8.69 -4.91
CA ALA A 22 -5.90 8.17 -3.81
C ALA A 22 -5.31 6.86 -3.23
N THR A 23 -4.79 5.97 -4.06
CA THR A 23 -4.19 4.70 -3.61
C THR A 23 -2.88 4.92 -2.86
N VAL A 24 -2.02 5.83 -3.33
CA VAL A 24 -0.75 6.15 -2.64
C VAL A 24 -1.00 6.84 -1.28
N LYS A 25 -2.02 7.69 -1.17
CA LYS A 25 -2.36 8.39 0.08
C LYS A 25 -2.95 7.45 1.14
N ALA A 26 -3.72 6.43 0.72
CA ALA A 26 -4.25 5.41 1.62
C ALA A 26 -3.13 4.51 2.19
N VAL A 27 -2.12 4.18 1.39
CA VAL A 27 -0.98 3.35 1.81
C VAL A 27 0.02 4.16 2.66
N GLY A 28 0.19 5.45 2.38
CA GLY A 28 1.08 6.33 3.15
C GLY A 28 0.65 6.57 4.61
N ALA A 29 -0.66 6.57 4.89
CA ALA A 29 -1.19 6.70 6.24
C ALA A 29 -1.02 5.41 7.08
N ALA A 30 -1.03 4.24 6.44
CA ALA A 30 -0.90 2.95 7.13
C ALA A 30 0.56 2.60 7.50
N LYS A 31 1.55 3.10 6.76
CA LYS A 31 2.98 2.77 6.98
C LYS A 31 3.69 3.54 8.10
N ARG A 32 3.13 4.65 8.63
CA ARG A 32 3.79 5.41 9.72
C ARG A 32 3.39 4.99 11.15
N GLY A 33 2.42 4.09 11.31
CA GLY A 33 1.88 3.74 12.63
C GLY A 33 2.49 2.52 13.31
N VAL A 34 3.28 1.69 12.61
CA VAL A 34 3.57 0.31 13.06
C VAL A 34 5.04 0.09 13.46
N ASP A 35 5.98 0.89 12.96
CA ASP A 35 7.42 0.67 13.24
C ASP A 35 7.91 1.22 14.59
N ARG A 36 7.03 1.76 15.44
CA ARG A 36 7.44 2.40 16.71
C ARG A 36 7.03 1.66 17.98
N THR A 37 6.53 0.43 17.90
CA THR A 37 6.08 -0.31 19.11
C THR A 37 6.55 -1.75 19.19
N LEU A 38 7.74 -2.10 18.66
CA LEU A 38 8.27 -3.47 18.78
C LEU A 38 9.63 -3.59 19.48
N THR A 39 10.07 -2.53 20.18
CA THR A 39 11.34 -2.54 20.93
C THR A 39 11.18 -2.05 22.37
N GLN A 40 10.12 -2.47 23.05
CA GLN A 40 9.93 -2.20 24.48
C GLN A 40 9.38 -3.40 25.26
N ALA A 41 9.81 -4.61 24.90
CA ALA A 41 9.34 -5.86 25.53
C ALA A 41 10.41 -6.59 26.38
N ARG A 42 11.52 -5.92 26.75
CA ARG A 42 12.57 -6.57 27.56
C ARG A 42 12.84 -6.01 28.95
N ARG A 43 12.10 -5.02 29.43
CA ARG A 43 12.16 -4.58 30.85
C ARG A 43 10.83 -4.00 31.34
N THR A 44 9.87 -4.87 31.62
CA THR A 44 8.79 -4.63 32.60
C THR A 44 8.12 -5.96 32.95
N VAL A 45 8.85 -6.79 33.70
CA VAL A 45 8.28 -8.01 34.34
C VAL A 45 7.72 -7.69 35.74
N GLU A 46 7.68 -6.42 36.15
CA GLU A 46 7.11 -6.02 37.44
C GLU A 46 5.60 -5.66 37.36
N ASP A 47 5.01 -5.55 36.17
CA ASP A 47 3.61 -5.14 35.99
C ASP A 47 2.60 -6.29 35.86
N HIS A 48 3.01 -7.53 36.14
CA HIS A 48 2.12 -8.69 36.03
C HIS A 48 1.03 -8.76 37.11
N THR A 49 1.17 -8.01 38.20
CA THR A 49 0.13 -7.86 39.23
C THR A 49 -0.77 -6.66 38.99
N LEU A 50 -0.29 -5.59 38.33
CA LEU A 50 -1.11 -4.41 38.03
C LEU A 50 -2.00 -4.59 36.80
N ARG A 51 -1.60 -5.43 35.84
CA ARG A 51 -2.49 -5.81 34.72
C ARG A 51 -3.67 -6.67 35.13
N ALA A 52 -3.58 -7.42 36.24
CA ALA A 52 -4.75 -8.13 36.75
C ALA A 52 -5.88 -7.15 37.13
N LYS A 53 -5.55 -5.91 37.53
CA LYS A 53 -6.53 -4.91 37.97
C LYS A 53 -7.14 -4.10 36.82
N SER A 54 -6.41 -3.85 35.74
CA SER A 54 -6.98 -3.16 34.56
C SER A 54 -7.85 -4.07 33.70
N PHE A 55 -7.51 -5.37 33.59
CA PHE A 55 -8.43 -6.35 33.02
C PHE A 55 -9.65 -6.57 33.91
N ALA A 56 -9.51 -6.48 35.24
CA ALA A 56 -10.64 -6.53 36.18
C ALA A 56 -11.55 -5.28 36.15
N GLN A 57 -11.16 -4.19 35.49
CA GLN A 57 -11.96 -2.95 35.46
C GLN A 57 -13.14 -3.04 34.48
N LEU A 58 -13.03 -3.90 33.46
CA LEU A 58 -14.15 -4.45 32.71
C LEU A 58 -14.34 -5.88 33.22
N GLY A 59 -15.26 -6.12 34.17
CA GLY A 59 -15.49 -7.46 34.72
C GLY A 59 -15.74 -8.55 33.67
N PRO A 60 -15.96 -9.82 34.06
CA PRO A 60 -15.98 -10.98 33.15
C PRO A 60 -16.80 -10.82 31.84
N ALA A 61 -17.90 -10.06 31.87
CA ALA A 61 -18.67 -9.72 30.67
C ALA A 61 -17.92 -8.84 29.65
N GLY A 62 -17.15 -7.84 30.11
CA GLY A 62 -16.40 -6.96 29.22
C GLY A 62 -15.21 -7.67 28.58
N GLU A 63 -14.61 -8.65 29.26
CA GLU A 63 -13.62 -9.53 28.64
C GLU A 63 -14.23 -10.38 27.51
N LEU A 64 -15.44 -10.94 27.70
CA LEU A 64 -16.15 -11.64 26.62
C LEU A 64 -16.41 -10.74 25.41
N ALA A 65 -16.90 -9.51 25.65
CA ALA A 65 -17.15 -8.55 24.57
C ALA A 65 -15.86 -8.23 23.77
N GLN A 66 -14.72 -8.13 24.45
CA GLN A 66 -13.42 -7.94 23.80
C GLN A 66 -12.99 -9.17 22.99
N LEU A 67 -13.16 -10.39 23.52
CA LEU A 67 -12.86 -11.62 22.77
C LEU A 67 -13.71 -11.70 21.50
N ARG A 68 -15.00 -11.36 21.58
CA ARG A 68 -15.91 -11.31 20.42
C ARG A 68 -15.46 -10.28 19.39
N LEU A 69 -15.11 -9.07 19.84
CA LEU A 69 -14.60 -8.03 18.95
C LEU A 69 -13.31 -8.46 18.26
N LYS A 70 -12.35 -9.04 19.00
CA LYS A 70 -11.09 -9.55 18.46
C LYS A 70 -11.34 -10.62 17.40
N LEU A 71 -12.16 -11.61 17.73
CA LEU A 71 -12.50 -12.70 16.82
C LEU A 71 -13.14 -12.17 15.54
N ARG A 72 -14.21 -11.36 15.65
CA ARG A 72 -14.91 -10.79 14.49
C ARG A 72 -14.00 -9.93 13.61
N THR A 73 -13.14 -9.11 14.24
CA THR A 73 -12.21 -8.23 13.51
C THR A 73 -11.15 -9.03 12.76
N SER A 74 -10.55 -10.05 13.40
CA SER A 74 -9.56 -10.91 12.76
C SER A 74 -10.16 -11.67 11.58
N MET A 75 -11.35 -12.28 11.78
CA MET A 75 -12.04 -13.03 10.72
C MET A 75 -12.42 -12.14 9.53
N ARG A 76 -12.99 -10.96 9.78
CA ARG A 76 -13.33 -10.00 8.72
C ARG A 76 -12.10 -9.53 7.96
N ALA A 77 -11.03 -9.13 8.67
CA ALA A 77 -9.80 -8.69 8.04
C ALA A 77 -9.13 -9.78 7.20
N THR A 78 -9.28 -11.06 7.57
CA THR A 78 -8.78 -12.19 6.78
C THR A 78 -9.65 -12.45 5.55
N GLN A 79 -10.98 -12.35 5.68
CA GLN A 79 -11.89 -12.44 4.54
C GLN A 79 -11.59 -11.34 3.51
N ASP A 80 -11.49 -10.09 3.96
CA ASP A 80 -11.20 -8.94 3.09
C ASP A 80 -9.86 -9.13 2.37
N ALA A 81 -8.83 -9.65 3.05
CA ALA A 81 -7.53 -9.92 2.46
C ALA A 81 -7.55 -11.06 1.43
N LEU A 82 -8.36 -12.10 1.64
CA LEU A 82 -8.48 -13.21 0.69
C LEU A 82 -9.29 -12.79 -0.54
N GLN A 83 -10.39 -12.06 -0.35
CA GLN A 83 -11.24 -11.58 -1.45
C GLN A 83 -10.50 -10.60 -2.36
N ALA A 84 -9.58 -9.79 -1.81
CA ALA A 84 -8.78 -8.86 -2.59
C ALA A 84 -7.87 -9.55 -3.63
N VAL A 85 -7.49 -10.80 -3.41
CA VAL A 85 -6.53 -11.54 -4.27
C VAL A 85 -7.21 -12.69 -5.04
N GLU A 86 -8.42 -13.09 -4.66
CA GLU A 86 -9.16 -14.18 -5.30
C GLU A 86 -9.40 -13.96 -6.80
N ALA A 87 -9.60 -12.71 -7.23
CA ALA A 87 -9.82 -12.38 -8.64
C ALA A 87 -8.58 -12.63 -9.52
N GLU A 88 -7.39 -12.62 -8.91
CA GLU A 88 -6.11 -12.62 -9.61
C GLU A 88 -5.43 -13.99 -9.59
N ASP A 89 -5.72 -14.85 -8.59
CA ASP A 89 -5.01 -16.13 -8.41
C ASP A 89 -5.91 -17.33 -8.03
N ALA A 90 -6.01 -18.29 -8.94
CA ALA A 90 -6.74 -19.54 -8.72
C ALA A 90 -6.11 -20.45 -7.65
N SER A 91 -4.82 -20.28 -7.31
CA SER A 91 -4.14 -21.07 -6.27
C SER A 91 -4.63 -20.72 -4.85
N LEU A 92 -5.27 -19.57 -4.66
CA LEU A 92 -5.85 -19.18 -3.37
C LEU A 92 -7.14 -19.93 -3.01
N LYS A 93 -7.71 -20.70 -3.94
CA LYS A 93 -8.93 -21.50 -3.70
C LYS A 93 -8.76 -22.47 -2.53
N GLU A 94 -7.57 -23.06 -2.36
CA GLU A 94 -7.29 -23.94 -1.23
C GLU A 94 -7.26 -23.16 0.10
N SER A 95 -6.58 -22.01 0.12
CA SER A 95 -6.53 -21.14 1.29
C SER A 95 -7.92 -20.62 1.68
N LEU A 96 -8.78 -20.32 0.68
CA LEU A 96 -10.17 -19.94 0.88
C LEU A 96 -10.97 -21.10 1.52
N GLY A 97 -10.77 -22.33 1.05
CA GLY A 97 -11.38 -23.52 1.66
C GLY A 97 -10.97 -23.73 3.12
N LEU A 98 -9.68 -23.53 3.44
CA LEU A 98 -9.19 -23.55 4.81
C LEU A 98 -9.83 -22.45 5.66
N PHE A 99 -9.94 -21.23 5.12
CA PHE A 99 -10.59 -20.12 5.80
C PHE A 99 -12.09 -20.37 6.05
N GLN A 100 -12.81 -21.01 5.12
CA GLN A 100 -14.22 -21.37 5.31
C GLN A 100 -14.39 -22.35 6.48
N ARG A 101 -13.53 -23.38 6.57
CA ARG A 101 -13.54 -24.32 7.70
C ARG A 101 -13.19 -23.64 9.02
N LEU A 102 -12.19 -22.76 9.02
CA LEU A 102 -11.84 -21.95 10.18
C LEU A 102 -13.00 -21.02 10.59
N SER A 103 -13.69 -20.44 9.61
CA SER A 103 -14.82 -19.55 9.82
C SER A 103 -15.99 -20.25 10.47
N ALA A 104 -16.29 -21.49 10.11
CA ALA A 104 -17.30 -22.28 10.81
C ALA A 104 -16.99 -22.39 12.31
N HIS A 105 -15.75 -22.72 12.67
CA HIS A 105 -15.32 -22.77 14.08
C HIS A 105 -15.33 -21.40 14.76
N GLY A 106 -14.98 -20.33 14.04
CA GLY A 106 -15.07 -18.96 14.54
C GLY A 106 -16.51 -18.54 14.84
N HIS A 107 -17.47 -18.87 13.99
CA HIS A 107 -18.89 -18.57 14.21
C HIS A 107 -19.48 -19.37 15.37
N GLU A 108 -19.09 -20.64 15.50
CA GLU A 108 -19.47 -21.48 16.64
C GLU A 108 -18.97 -20.87 17.96
N LEU A 109 -17.70 -20.43 17.99
CA LEU A 109 -17.12 -19.78 19.15
C LEU A 109 -17.76 -18.42 19.46
N ASP A 110 -18.04 -17.57 18.45
CA ASP A 110 -18.77 -16.31 18.70
C ASP A 110 -20.18 -16.58 19.25
N GLY A 111 -20.85 -17.63 18.76
CA GLY A 111 -22.13 -18.08 19.31
C GLY A 111 -22.02 -18.52 20.77
N GLU A 112 -20.96 -19.25 21.14
CA GLU A 112 -20.67 -19.62 22.52
C GLU A 112 -20.41 -18.39 23.40
N LEU A 113 -19.55 -17.48 22.96
CA LEU A 113 -19.25 -16.23 23.66
C LEU A 113 -20.50 -15.36 23.85
N LYS A 114 -21.35 -15.26 22.84
CA LYS A 114 -22.61 -14.51 22.88
C LYS A 114 -23.60 -15.11 23.89
N ARG A 115 -23.71 -16.44 23.96
CA ARG A 115 -24.57 -17.11 24.96
C ARG A 115 -24.08 -16.86 26.39
N LEU A 116 -22.76 -16.89 26.58
CA LEU A 116 -22.14 -16.65 27.88
C LEU A 116 -22.23 -15.18 28.33
N GLU A 117 -22.36 -14.23 27.41
CA GLU A 117 -22.58 -12.81 27.76
C GLU A 117 -23.87 -12.59 28.56
N SER A 118 -24.89 -13.43 28.34
CA SER A 118 -26.16 -13.42 29.09
C SER A 118 -26.15 -14.22 30.40
N GLU A 119 -25.05 -14.89 30.76
CA GLU A 119 -24.93 -15.67 32.00
C GLU A 119 -24.84 -14.73 33.22
N PRO A 120 -25.80 -14.79 34.17
CA PRO A 120 -25.78 -13.96 35.37
C PRO A 120 -24.69 -14.38 36.37
N ASP A 121 -24.25 -15.65 36.37
CA ASP A 121 -23.20 -16.14 37.26
C ASP A 121 -21.80 -15.70 36.81
N ARG A 122 -21.30 -14.63 37.43
CA ARG A 122 -19.97 -14.06 37.14
C ARG A 122 -18.81 -14.93 37.60
N ALA A 123 -19.00 -15.77 38.62
CA ALA A 123 -17.95 -16.65 39.13
C ALA A 123 -17.71 -17.80 38.14
N ARG A 124 -18.79 -18.43 37.69
CA ARG A 124 -18.74 -19.48 36.66
C ARG A 124 -18.19 -18.97 35.33
N LEU A 125 -18.50 -17.72 34.98
CA LEU A 125 -17.91 -17.06 33.81
C LEU A 125 -16.39 -16.93 33.95
N ALA A 126 -15.90 -16.45 35.10
CA ALA A 126 -14.47 -16.27 35.34
C ALA A 126 -13.68 -17.59 35.24
N GLU A 127 -14.24 -18.71 35.67
CA GLU A 127 -13.62 -20.04 35.57
C GLU A 127 -13.46 -20.52 34.12
N ARG A 128 -14.43 -20.23 33.24
CA ARG A 128 -14.40 -20.68 31.84
C ARG A 128 -13.61 -19.76 30.92
N LEU A 129 -13.40 -18.51 31.35
CA LEU A 129 -12.82 -17.45 30.53
C LEU A 129 -11.41 -17.76 29.98
N PRO A 130 -10.49 -18.38 30.74
CA PRO A 130 -9.17 -18.76 30.22
C PRO A 130 -9.24 -19.72 29.02
N GLY A 131 -10.14 -20.70 29.06
CA GLY A 131 -10.31 -21.66 27.96
C GLY A 131 -10.89 -21.00 26.70
N LEU A 132 -11.85 -20.09 26.86
CA LEU A 132 -12.39 -19.29 25.76
C LEU A 132 -11.34 -18.38 25.13
N ARG A 133 -10.49 -17.78 25.96
CA ARG A 133 -9.35 -16.96 25.52
C ARG A 133 -8.39 -17.78 24.67
N GLU A 134 -7.99 -18.98 25.12
CA GLU A 134 -7.07 -19.84 24.38
C GLU A 134 -7.65 -20.27 23.03
N ARG A 135 -8.93 -20.69 23.00
CA ARG A 135 -9.61 -21.07 21.75
C ARG A 135 -9.72 -19.89 20.78
N THR A 136 -10.06 -18.70 21.29
CA THR A 136 -10.11 -17.47 20.50
C THR A 136 -8.74 -17.17 19.91
N GLU A 137 -7.70 -17.23 20.75
CA GLU A 137 -6.33 -16.95 20.34
C GLU A 137 -5.88 -17.88 19.21
N ARG A 138 -6.11 -19.19 19.36
CA ARG A 138 -5.76 -20.19 18.35
C ARG A 138 -6.43 -19.91 16.99
N ILE A 139 -7.73 -19.59 16.99
CA ILE A 139 -8.46 -19.23 15.76
C ILE A 139 -7.89 -17.95 15.16
N THR A 140 -7.66 -16.91 15.98
CA THR A 140 -7.16 -15.62 15.49
C THR A 140 -5.75 -15.73 14.94
N GLN A 141 -4.87 -16.55 15.53
CA GLN A 141 -3.52 -16.81 15.02
C GLN A 141 -3.57 -17.54 13.67
N SER A 142 -4.42 -18.55 13.51
CA SER A 142 -4.63 -19.21 12.22
C SER A 142 -5.16 -18.24 11.16
N ALA A 143 -6.11 -17.38 11.53
CA ALA A 143 -6.65 -16.36 10.64
C ALA A 143 -5.61 -15.30 10.26
N ASP A 144 -4.75 -14.89 11.19
CA ASP A 144 -3.66 -13.95 10.96
C ASP A 144 -2.59 -14.55 10.02
N ALA A 145 -2.27 -15.85 10.17
CA ALA A 145 -1.36 -16.55 9.27
C ALA A 145 -1.89 -16.57 7.82
N LEU A 146 -3.18 -16.90 7.63
CA LEU A 146 -3.83 -16.83 6.32
C LEU A 146 -3.80 -15.41 5.74
N ARG A 147 -4.07 -14.40 6.57
CA ARG A 147 -4.03 -12.99 6.15
C ARG A 147 -2.63 -12.56 5.73
N TRP A 148 -1.59 -12.99 6.45
CA TRP A 148 -0.21 -12.66 6.11
C TRP A 148 0.18 -13.30 4.79
N ALA A 149 -0.16 -14.58 4.57
CA ALA A 149 0.06 -15.27 3.30
C ALA A 149 -0.66 -14.59 2.12
N ALA A 150 -1.93 -14.21 2.28
CA ALA A 150 -2.69 -13.51 1.24
C ALA A 150 -2.04 -12.15 0.88
N ARG A 151 -1.66 -11.36 1.89
CA ARG A 151 -0.98 -10.07 1.68
C ARG A 151 0.39 -10.23 1.06
N ASP A 152 1.13 -11.29 1.39
CA ASP A 152 2.41 -11.58 0.76
C ASP A 152 2.25 -11.90 -0.72
N ARG A 153 1.23 -12.69 -1.05
CA ARG A 153 0.89 -13.01 -2.44
C ARG A 153 0.53 -11.76 -3.24
N ALA A 154 -0.33 -10.90 -2.69
CA ALA A 154 -0.73 -9.63 -3.31
C ALA A 154 0.47 -8.72 -3.60
N ARG A 155 1.42 -8.63 -2.66
CA ARG A 155 2.65 -7.85 -2.87
C ARG A 155 3.48 -8.42 -4.01
N ARG A 156 3.72 -9.73 -4.02
CA ARG A 156 4.49 -10.37 -5.08
C ARG A 156 3.87 -10.20 -6.47
N PHE A 157 2.54 -10.32 -6.58
CA PHE A 157 1.87 -10.02 -7.85
C PHE A 157 2.06 -8.56 -8.29
N ALA A 158 1.91 -7.60 -7.38
CA ALA A 158 2.13 -6.20 -7.71
C ALA A 158 3.60 -5.90 -8.11
N ASP A 159 4.56 -6.57 -7.48
CA ASP A 159 5.98 -6.46 -7.82
C ASP A 159 6.26 -7.08 -9.21
N ASP A 160 5.74 -8.28 -9.49
CA ASP A 160 5.87 -8.97 -10.79
C ASP A 160 5.24 -8.15 -11.95
N ASP A 161 4.07 -7.55 -11.71
CA ASP A 161 3.39 -6.66 -12.66
C ASP A 161 4.21 -5.39 -12.92
N LEU A 162 4.80 -4.81 -11.87
CA LEU A 162 5.65 -3.62 -11.98
C LEU A 162 6.95 -3.93 -12.74
N ASP A 163 7.56 -5.09 -12.51
CA ASP A 163 8.74 -5.53 -13.24
C ASP A 163 8.43 -5.75 -14.73
N THR A 164 7.29 -6.38 -15.03
CA THR A 164 6.81 -6.56 -16.41
C THR A 164 6.57 -5.22 -17.10
N LEU A 165 5.89 -4.30 -16.42
CA LEU A 165 5.66 -2.95 -16.92
C LEU A 165 6.97 -2.19 -17.15
N SER A 166 7.93 -2.29 -16.23
CA SER A 166 9.24 -1.64 -16.33
C SER A 166 10.02 -2.19 -17.55
N ALA A 167 10.02 -3.50 -17.75
CA ALA A 167 10.63 -4.12 -18.92
C ALA A 167 10.00 -3.66 -20.24
N GLN A 168 8.67 -3.52 -20.28
CA GLN A 168 7.97 -2.98 -21.45
C GLN A 168 8.37 -1.52 -21.71
N ILE A 169 8.41 -0.69 -20.67
CA ILE A 169 8.82 0.71 -20.76
C ILE A 169 10.26 0.81 -21.27
N ASP A 170 11.18 -0.05 -20.83
CA ASP A 170 12.57 -0.05 -21.29
C ASP A 170 12.67 -0.37 -22.79
N VAL A 171 11.90 -1.33 -23.29
CA VAL A 171 11.83 -1.68 -24.71
C VAL A 171 11.28 -0.51 -25.54
N GLU A 172 10.16 0.08 -25.12
CA GLU A 172 9.53 1.21 -25.81
C GLU A 172 10.42 2.45 -25.79
N SER A 173 11.03 2.75 -24.64
CA SER A 173 11.99 3.85 -24.48
C SER A 173 13.25 3.64 -25.31
N GLY A 174 13.74 2.40 -25.42
CA GLY A 174 14.86 2.02 -26.28
C GLY A 174 14.55 2.27 -27.76
N ALA A 175 13.36 1.88 -28.22
CA ALA A 175 12.87 2.20 -29.57
C ALA A 175 12.82 3.72 -29.79
N LEU A 176 12.35 4.48 -28.79
CA LEU A 176 12.33 5.94 -28.82
C LEU A 176 13.74 6.60 -28.81
N ARG A 177 14.81 5.90 -28.43
CA ARG A 177 16.18 6.44 -28.52
C ARG A 177 16.87 6.03 -29.80
N HIS A 178 16.51 4.87 -30.34
CA HIS A 178 17.08 4.37 -31.59
C HIS A 178 16.72 5.26 -32.78
N TRP A 179 15.50 5.82 -32.85
CA TRP A 179 15.15 6.78 -33.92
C TRP A 179 15.87 8.13 -33.80
N THR A 180 16.28 8.54 -32.59
CA THR A 180 17.10 9.76 -32.38
C THR A 180 18.57 9.51 -32.77
N LYS A 181 19.02 8.25 -32.80
CA LYS A 181 20.35 7.84 -33.24
C LYS A 181 20.31 7.39 -34.71
N THR A 182 19.87 8.27 -35.61
CA THR A 182 20.32 8.21 -37.00
C THR A 182 21.86 8.38 -37.01
N GLU A 183 22.56 7.61 -37.84
CA GLU A 183 24.02 7.39 -37.90
C GLU A 183 24.92 8.61 -37.57
N PRO A 184 26.16 8.38 -37.07
CA PRO A 184 27.17 9.43 -37.12
C PRO A 184 27.32 9.83 -38.59
N ALA A 185 26.88 11.04 -38.92
CA ALA A 185 27.05 11.62 -40.23
C ALA A 185 28.49 11.36 -40.67
N ALA A 186 28.65 10.64 -41.79
CA ALA A 186 29.90 10.64 -42.55
C ALA A 186 30.40 12.09 -42.57
N ALA A 187 31.67 12.29 -42.20
CA ALA A 187 32.27 13.60 -42.02
C ALA A 187 31.81 14.55 -43.14
N PRO A 188 31.22 15.73 -42.80
CA PRO A 188 30.76 16.65 -43.83
C PRO A 188 31.94 17.02 -44.73
N PRO A 189 31.75 17.09 -46.07
CA PRO A 189 32.83 17.48 -46.97
C PRO A 189 33.38 18.84 -46.54
N PRO A 190 34.72 19.04 -46.59
CA PRO A 190 35.31 20.32 -46.20
C PRO A 190 34.71 21.43 -47.06
N TRP A 191 34.21 22.48 -46.40
CA TRP A 191 33.63 23.64 -47.06
C TRP A 191 34.68 24.32 -47.95
N PRO A 192 34.31 24.85 -49.13
CA PRO A 192 35.25 25.61 -49.95
C PRO A 192 35.63 26.89 -49.20
N GLU A 193 36.94 27.16 -49.09
CA GLU A 193 37.46 28.41 -48.57
C GLU A 193 36.84 29.60 -49.33
N ALA A 194 36.25 30.53 -48.57
CA ALA A 194 35.76 31.78 -49.13
C ALA A 194 36.95 32.60 -49.66
N SER A 195 36.91 32.92 -50.95
CA SER A 195 37.82 33.92 -51.55
C SER A 195 37.65 35.27 -50.82
N PRO A 196 38.73 36.04 -50.61
CA PRO A 196 38.65 37.29 -49.86
C PRO A 196 37.91 38.31 -50.72
N ALA A 197 36.65 38.57 -50.37
CA ALA A 197 35.89 39.67 -50.94
C ALA A 197 36.27 40.97 -50.21
N ASP A 198 36.53 41.95 -51.06
CA ASP A 198 37.11 43.24 -50.81
C ASP A 198 36.30 44.13 -49.84
N THR A 199 37.07 44.97 -49.16
CA THR A 199 36.78 46.01 -48.17
C THR A 199 35.54 46.86 -48.47
N GLY A 200 34.63 46.99 -47.49
CA GLY A 200 33.59 48.03 -47.48
C GLY A 200 32.88 48.13 -46.12
N PRO A 201 32.77 49.31 -45.48
CA PRO A 201 32.28 49.42 -44.11
C PRO A 201 30.75 49.58 -44.10
N ALA A 202 30.02 48.59 -43.58
CA ALA A 202 28.61 48.76 -43.25
C ALA A 202 28.26 48.01 -41.96
N GLN A 203 28.09 48.83 -40.93
CA GLN A 203 27.65 48.61 -39.56
C GLN A 203 26.56 47.52 -39.41
N GLN A 204 26.75 46.62 -38.45
CA GLN A 204 25.66 45.84 -37.84
C GLN A 204 25.63 46.15 -36.35
N THR A 205 24.71 47.03 -35.96
CA THR A 205 24.38 47.33 -34.56
C THR A 205 23.41 46.27 -34.04
N TRP A 206 23.88 45.38 -33.16
CA TRP A 206 23.01 44.49 -32.39
C TRP A 206 22.46 45.23 -31.17
N PRO A 207 21.15 45.15 -30.86
CA PRO A 207 20.60 45.74 -29.65
C PRO A 207 20.97 44.90 -28.41
N GLU A 208 21.60 45.54 -27.44
CA GLU A 208 21.87 44.97 -26.11
C GLU A 208 20.57 44.72 -25.32
N THR A 209 20.49 43.55 -24.70
CA THR A 209 19.43 43.15 -23.76
C THR A 209 19.60 43.85 -22.41
N PRO A 210 18.57 44.48 -21.80
CA PRO A 210 18.71 45.10 -20.49
C PRO A 210 18.82 44.05 -19.37
N ARG A 211 19.87 44.16 -18.55
CA ARG A 211 20.05 43.41 -17.30
C ARG A 211 18.93 43.77 -16.31
N SER A 212 18.22 42.75 -15.81
CA SER A 212 17.23 42.90 -14.75
C SER A 212 17.89 43.32 -13.43
N ARG A 213 17.37 44.41 -12.89
CA ARG A 213 17.69 45.05 -11.62
C ARG A 213 17.45 44.08 -10.45
N THR A 214 18.52 43.77 -9.73
CA THR A 214 18.48 43.26 -8.34
C THR A 214 18.13 44.44 -7.45
N ASP A 215 17.02 44.40 -6.72
CA ASP A 215 16.80 45.21 -5.51
C ASP A 215 15.69 44.59 -4.65
N GLU A 216 15.79 44.91 -3.36
CA GLU A 216 14.93 44.60 -2.19
C GLU A 216 15.38 43.39 -1.33
N GLU A 217 16.19 43.56 -0.27
CA GLU A 217 16.05 44.38 0.97
C GLU A 217 15.10 43.68 1.98
N SER A 218 15.65 43.00 3.00
CA SER A 218 15.84 43.50 4.38
C SER A 218 14.58 44.06 5.03
N THR A 219 13.84 43.23 5.77
CA THR A 219 13.53 43.42 7.21
C THR A 219 12.73 42.23 7.76
#